data_AF-A0A653DUF5-F1
#
_entry.id   AF-A0A653DUF5-F1
#
_cell.length_a   1.000
_cell.length_b   1.000
_cell.length_c   1.000
_cell.angle_alpha   90.00
_cell.angle_beta   90.00
_cell.angle_gamma   90.00
#
_symmetry.space_group_name_H-M   'P 1'
#
loop_
_entity.id
_entity.type
_entity.pdbx_description
1 polymer ?
#
loop_
_entity_poly.entity_id
_entity_poly.type
_entity_poly.pdbx_seq_one_letter_code
_entity_poly.pdbx_strand_id
1 'polypeptide(L)'
;MFGWQKISNDTFDPNFIDRRRAGLENFLLRIAAHPVLTWDEHFIEFLQQEDGWRESYKANGYLQLVESKLKSLSLAVRLKRTDSKIEQYKQYGVTLHNNLSNLLKARSRVAEKEYTVHKLHTNYGRVFSEWSVIEKEMGDALQKTGHYFDSLASSIDASLEDEELLADQLKEYLFFAISLQNVCRNYEILQLQLEDAEENVANKNVERSRVQQGRTGLISRLFGAVDTEEVREFKVNQLDQQIQEGAIVVNNTKESLRYHPLQLSILDPHYQLILNHM
;
A
#
# COMPACT_ATOMS: atom_id res chain seq x y z
N MET A 1 6.26 12.03 14.18
CA MET A 1 7.25 12.94 14.75
C MET A 1 7.96 13.65 13.60
N PHE A 2 8.08 14.97 13.72
CA PHE A 2 8.71 15.86 12.75
C PHE A 2 10.23 15.64 12.65
N GLY A 3 10.90 16.33 11.72
CA GLY A 3 12.34 16.54 11.81
C GLY A 3 12.80 17.30 13.07
N TRP A 4 11.90 18.01 13.78
CA TRP A 4 12.20 18.83 14.99
C TRP A 4 12.27 18.04 16.28
N GLN A 5 11.44 17.01 16.40
CA GLN A 5 11.48 16.07 17.51
C GLN A 5 12.09 14.79 16.96
N LYS A 6 13.35 14.54 17.33
CA LYS A 6 14.05 13.30 17.00
C LYS A 6 13.11 12.13 17.29
N ILE A 7 12.77 11.36 16.25
CA ILE A 7 12.17 10.04 16.42
C ILE A 7 13.14 9.28 17.31
N SER A 8 12.72 9.03 18.55
CA SER A 8 13.42 8.05 19.35
C SER A 8 13.27 6.73 18.59
N ASN A 9 14.39 6.10 18.23
CA ASN A 9 14.36 4.72 17.75
C ASN A 9 13.95 3.75 18.88
N ASP A 10 13.69 4.28 20.08
CA ASP A 10 13.16 3.54 21.21
C ASP A 10 11.68 3.22 20.98
N THR A 11 11.38 1.94 20.79
CA THR A 11 10.02 1.43 20.65
C THR A 11 9.22 1.48 21.95
N PHE A 12 9.87 1.82 23.07
CA PHE A 12 9.23 2.00 24.38
C PHE A 12 8.96 3.46 24.72
N ASP A 13 9.31 4.41 23.83
CA ASP A 13 8.96 5.81 24.01
C ASP A 13 7.42 5.98 24.11
N PRO A 14 6.89 6.66 25.16
CA PRO A 14 5.45 6.81 25.33
C PRO A 14 4.76 7.47 24.12
N ASN A 15 5.39 8.46 23.49
CA ASN A 15 4.81 9.10 22.30
C ASN A 15 4.79 8.15 21.11
N PHE A 16 5.81 7.31 20.95
CA PHE A 16 5.81 6.26 19.94
C PHE A 16 4.67 5.26 20.18
N ILE A 17 4.50 4.80 21.42
CA ILE A 17 3.44 3.84 21.80
C ILE A 17 2.06 4.45 21.52
N ASP A 18 1.81 5.69 21.92
CA ASP A 18 0.53 6.36 21.71
C ASP A 18 0.22 6.56 20.24
N ARG A 19 1.21 6.97 19.44
CA ARG A 19 1.04 7.08 17.98
C ARG A 19 0.76 5.73 17.33
N ARG A 20 1.44 4.68 17.77
CA ARG A 20 1.18 3.31 17.29
C ARG A 20 -0.23 2.87 17.67
N ARG A 21 -0.67 3.11 18.91
CA ARG A 21 -2.02 2.78 19.38
C ARG A 21 -3.08 3.49 18.55
N ALA A 22 -2.97 4.80 18.36
CA ALA A 22 -3.90 5.60 17.55
C ALA A 22 -3.91 5.17 16.08
N GLY A 23 -2.74 4.86 15.50
CA GLY A 23 -2.63 4.35 14.14
C GLY A 23 -3.30 2.98 13.97
N LEU A 24 -3.12 2.08 14.93
CA LEU A 24 -3.79 0.78 14.94
C LEU A 24 -5.30 0.91 15.12
N GLU A 25 -5.74 1.80 16.02
CA GLU A 25 -7.16 2.10 16.23
C GLU A 25 -7.82 2.60 14.93
N ASN A 26 -7.22 3.60 14.26
CA ASN A 26 -7.69 4.09 12.97
C ASN A 26 -7.72 3.00 11.89
N PHE A 27 -6.70 2.14 11.86
CA PHE A 27 -6.66 1.00 10.94
C PHE A 27 -7.82 0.03 11.17
N LEU A 28 -8.07 -0.36 12.43
CA LEU A 28 -9.18 -1.26 12.77
C LEU A 28 -10.54 -0.62 12.48
N LEU A 29 -10.71 0.66 12.81
CA LEU A 29 -11.94 1.39 12.51
C LEU A 29 -12.20 1.47 10.99
N ARG A 30 -11.17 1.59 10.17
CA ARG A 30 -11.31 1.55 8.70
C ARG A 30 -11.73 0.18 8.19
N ILE A 31 -11.11 -0.88 8.70
CA ILE A 31 -11.52 -2.25 8.33
C ILE A 31 -12.98 -2.48 8.72
N ALA A 32 -13.39 -2.06 9.91
CA ALA A 32 -14.76 -2.15 10.39
C ALA A 32 -15.75 -1.28 9.59
N ALA A 33 -15.31 -0.12 9.08
CA ALA A 33 -16.12 0.73 8.22
C ALA A 33 -16.20 0.22 6.76
N HIS A 34 -15.29 -0.67 6.36
CA HIS A 34 -15.23 -1.17 4.99
C HIS A 34 -16.30 -2.25 4.77
N PRO A 35 -17.21 -2.11 3.79
CA PRO A 35 -18.40 -2.94 3.67
C PRO A 35 -18.12 -4.42 3.33
N VAL A 36 -16.96 -4.73 2.73
CA VAL A 36 -16.50 -6.11 2.54
C VAL A 36 -15.67 -6.61 3.71
N LEU A 37 -14.57 -5.93 4.07
CA LEU A 37 -13.62 -6.39 5.08
C LEU A 37 -14.20 -6.48 6.50
N THR A 38 -15.24 -5.71 6.82
CA THR A 38 -15.90 -5.81 8.14
C THR A 38 -16.51 -7.18 8.43
N TRP A 39 -16.81 -7.96 7.39
CA TRP A 39 -17.38 -9.30 7.50
C TRP A 39 -16.33 -10.41 7.31
N ASP A 40 -15.05 -10.07 7.25
CA ASP A 40 -13.99 -11.06 7.17
C ASP A 40 -13.91 -11.88 8.47
N GLU A 41 -13.96 -13.20 8.34
CA GLU A 41 -13.99 -14.14 9.47
C GLU A 41 -12.75 -13.97 10.36
N HIS A 42 -11.58 -13.78 9.78
CA HIS A 42 -10.33 -13.61 10.53
C HIS A 42 -10.27 -12.25 11.22
N PHE A 43 -10.83 -11.20 10.62
CA PHE A 43 -10.95 -9.90 11.28
C PHE A 43 -11.86 -9.98 12.50
N ILE A 44 -13.00 -10.68 12.39
CA ILE A 44 -13.93 -10.89 13.50
C ILE A 44 -13.28 -11.76 14.59
N GLU A 45 -12.62 -12.86 14.23
CA GLU A 45 -11.87 -13.71 15.17
C GLU A 45 -10.78 -12.92 15.90
N PHE A 46 -10.01 -12.11 15.17
CA PHE A 46 -8.96 -11.26 15.73
C PHE A 46 -9.51 -10.27 16.77
N LEU A 47 -10.72 -9.74 16.57
CA LEU A 47 -11.35 -8.80 17.52
C LEU A 47 -12.01 -9.50 18.72
N GLN A 48 -12.44 -10.76 18.56
CA GLN A 48 -13.23 -11.46 19.58
C GLN A 48 -12.43 -12.47 20.41
N GLN A 49 -11.31 -13.00 19.89
CA GLN A 49 -10.50 -14.00 20.57
C GLN A 49 -9.19 -13.40 21.10
N GLU A 50 -8.93 -13.58 22.39
CA GLU A 50 -7.68 -13.13 23.02
C GLU A 50 -6.48 -14.02 22.61
N ASP A 51 -6.70 -15.33 22.48
CA ASP A 51 -5.71 -16.35 22.11
C ASP A 51 -6.24 -17.27 21.00
N GLY A 52 -5.34 -17.98 20.29
CA GLY A 52 -5.70 -19.04 19.33
C GLY A 52 -5.94 -18.58 17.88
N TRP A 53 -6.25 -17.31 17.65
CA TRP A 53 -6.46 -16.77 16.30
C TRP A 53 -5.20 -16.90 15.42
N ARG A 54 -4.00 -16.81 16.02
CA ARG A 54 -2.72 -16.95 15.30
C ARG A 54 -2.50 -18.36 14.79
N GLU A 55 -2.89 -19.34 15.59
CA GLU A 55 -2.76 -20.76 15.28
C GLU A 55 -3.73 -21.16 14.17
N SER A 56 -4.98 -20.66 14.23
CA SER A 56 -5.96 -20.76 13.12
C SER A 56 -5.36 -20.21 11.82
N TYR A 57 -4.79 -19.00 11.86
CA TYR A 57 -4.20 -18.35 10.70
C TYR A 57 -2.98 -19.09 10.12
N LYS A 58 -2.13 -19.66 10.98
CA LYS A 58 -0.97 -20.46 10.55
C LYS A 58 -1.39 -21.81 9.95
N ALA A 59 -2.37 -22.48 10.55
CA ALA A 59 -2.87 -23.77 10.09
C ALA A 59 -3.46 -23.68 8.67
N ASN A 60 -4.07 -22.55 8.33
CA ASN A 60 -4.68 -22.31 7.02
C ASN A 60 -3.67 -21.94 5.91
N GLY A 61 -2.36 -21.92 6.18
CA GLY A 61 -1.32 -21.64 5.18
C GLY A 61 -1.28 -20.19 4.68
N TYR A 62 -2.08 -19.30 5.27
CA TYR A 62 -2.22 -17.90 4.87
C TYR A 62 -0.90 -17.14 4.93
N LEU A 63 -0.06 -17.44 5.92
CA LEU A 63 1.23 -16.78 6.11
C LEU A 63 2.19 -17.03 4.93
N GLN A 64 2.21 -18.26 4.41
CA GLN A 64 2.99 -18.64 3.23
C GLN A 64 2.39 -18.02 1.95
N LEU A 65 1.06 -17.93 1.86
CA LEU A 65 0.37 -17.26 0.76
C LEU A 65 0.70 -15.77 0.70
N VAL A 66 0.69 -15.07 1.84
CA VAL A 66 1.04 -13.64 1.92
C VAL A 66 2.50 -13.41 1.56
N GLU A 67 3.43 -14.21 2.10
CA GLU A 67 4.86 -14.10 1.76
C GLU A 67 5.12 -14.34 0.26
N SER A 68 4.44 -15.32 -0.34
CA SER A 68 4.52 -15.62 -1.77
C SER A 68 3.96 -14.46 -2.60
N LYS A 69 2.80 -13.89 -2.21
CA LYS A 69 2.22 -12.71 -2.85
C LYS A 69 3.13 -11.48 -2.72
N LEU A 70 3.72 -11.23 -1.55
CA LEU A 70 4.67 -10.12 -1.34
C LEU A 70 5.93 -10.27 -2.19
N LYS A 71 6.47 -11.48 -2.36
CA LYS A 71 7.59 -11.75 -3.29
C LYS A 71 7.19 -11.56 -4.75
N SER A 72 5.98 -11.95 -5.15
CA SER A 72 5.49 -11.71 -6.51
C SER A 72 5.32 -10.21 -6.80
N LEU A 73 4.98 -9.42 -5.77
CA LEU A 73 4.89 -7.97 -5.82
C LEU A 73 6.26 -7.28 -5.97
N SER A 74 7.42 -7.94 -5.99
CA SER A 74 8.70 -7.27 -6.28
C SER A 74 9.16 -7.39 -7.75
N LEU A 75 8.46 -8.17 -8.59
CA LEU A 75 8.84 -8.38 -9.99
C LEU A 75 8.33 -7.26 -10.89
N ALA A 76 9.07 -6.95 -11.95
CA ALA A 76 8.59 -6.04 -12.99
C ALA A 76 7.49 -6.75 -13.80
N VAL A 77 6.26 -6.24 -13.74
CA VAL A 77 5.13 -6.79 -14.49
C VAL A 77 5.10 -6.16 -15.88
N ARG A 78 5.08 -7.01 -16.93
CA ARG A 78 4.91 -6.57 -18.32
C ARG A 78 3.68 -7.23 -18.91
N LEU A 79 2.58 -6.47 -18.94
CA LEU A 79 1.30 -6.94 -19.48
C LEU A 79 1.26 -6.88 -21.01
N LYS A 80 0.64 -7.88 -21.63
CA LYS A 80 0.26 -7.87 -23.05
C LYS A 80 -1.06 -7.13 -23.25
N ARG A 81 -2.00 -7.25 -22.30
CA ARG A 81 -3.30 -6.57 -22.31
C ARG A 81 -3.40 -5.64 -21.10
N THR A 82 -3.41 -4.34 -21.37
CA THR A 82 -3.59 -3.31 -20.35
C THR A 82 -5.04 -2.85 -20.30
N ASP A 83 -5.54 -2.58 -19.09
CA ASP A 83 -6.84 -1.94 -18.88
C ASP A 83 -6.61 -0.43 -18.68
N SER A 84 -7.22 0.40 -19.54
CA SER A 84 -7.03 1.85 -19.53
C SER A 84 -7.56 2.51 -18.26
N LYS A 85 -8.58 1.94 -17.61
CA LYS A 85 -9.16 2.48 -16.37
C LYS A 85 -8.28 2.11 -15.16
N ILE A 86 -7.68 0.92 -15.16
CA ILE A 86 -6.69 0.53 -14.14
C ILE A 86 -5.44 1.40 -14.23
N GLU A 87 -4.97 1.68 -15.44
CA GLU A 87 -3.83 2.58 -15.64
C GLU A 87 -4.13 4.00 -15.15
N GLN A 88 -5.36 4.50 -15.35
CA GLN A 88 -5.78 5.78 -14.79
C GLN A 88 -5.76 5.78 -13.26
N TYR A 89 -6.26 4.73 -12.59
CA TYR A 89 -6.21 4.64 -11.12
C TYR A 89 -4.77 4.57 -10.60
N LYS A 90 -3.90 3.83 -11.28
CA LYS A 90 -2.47 3.74 -10.94
C LYS A 90 -1.79 5.10 -11.07
N GLN A 91 -1.98 5.78 -12.20
CA GLN A 91 -1.41 7.10 -12.43
C GLN A 91 -1.95 8.12 -11.42
N TYR A 92 -3.24 8.06 -11.10
CA TYR A 92 -3.83 8.88 -10.05
C TYR A 92 -3.16 8.63 -8.69
N GLY A 93 -3.02 7.37 -8.27
CA GLY A 93 -2.35 7.00 -7.01
C GLY A 93 -0.91 7.51 -6.94
N VAL A 94 -0.15 7.38 -8.03
CA VAL A 94 1.23 7.91 -8.12
C VAL A 94 1.25 9.44 -8.00
N THR A 95 0.38 10.14 -8.74
CA THR A 95 0.30 11.60 -8.70
C THR A 95 -0.13 12.10 -7.32
N LEU A 96 -1.13 11.48 -6.70
CA LEU A 96 -1.60 11.80 -5.36
C LEU A 96 -0.47 11.61 -4.33
N HIS A 97 0.21 10.46 -4.36
CA HIS A 97 1.34 10.17 -3.48
C HIS A 97 2.45 11.22 -3.61
N ASN A 98 2.82 11.57 -4.85
CA ASN A 98 3.88 12.55 -5.10
C ASN A 98 3.50 13.95 -4.62
N ASN A 99 2.26 14.38 -4.88
CA ASN A 99 1.75 15.68 -4.43
C ASN A 99 1.71 15.76 -2.90
N LEU A 100 1.17 14.75 -2.23
CA LEU A 100 1.11 14.68 -0.77
C LEU A 100 2.51 14.64 -0.15
N SER A 101 3.42 13.84 -0.73
CA SER A 101 4.82 13.79 -0.28
C SER A 101 5.51 15.13 -0.38
N ASN A 102 5.31 15.86 -1.48
CA ASN A 102 5.89 17.18 -1.68
C ASN A 102 5.27 18.21 -0.72
N LEU A 103 3.95 18.15 -0.50
CA LEU A 103 3.25 19.00 0.46
C LEU A 103 3.76 18.76 1.89
N LEU A 104 3.86 17.50 2.33
CA LEU A 104 4.40 17.15 3.65
C LEU A 104 5.83 17.63 3.84
N LYS A 105 6.69 17.52 2.80
CA LYS A 105 8.06 18.05 2.83
C LYS A 105 8.08 19.58 2.94
N ALA A 106 7.25 20.27 2.17
CA ALA A 106 7.16 21.73 2.21
C ALA A 106 6.72 22.21 3.60
N ARG A 107 5.66 21.61 4.15
CA ARG A 107 5.14 21.91 5.48
C ARG A 107 6.17 21.65 6.58
N SER A 108 6.87 20.52 6.52
CA SER A 108 7.95 20.23 7.47
C SER A 108 9.03 21.31 7.48
N ARG A 109 9.37 21.91 6.33
CA ARG A 109 10.34 23.01 6.23
C ARG A 109 9.79 24.35 6.73
N VAL A 110 8.48 24.56 6.68
CA VAL A 110 7.84 25.75 7.26
C VAL A 110 7.87 25.64 8.79
N ALA A 111 7.43 24.50 9.32
CA ALA A 111 7.49 24.20 10.75
C ALA A 111 8.91 24.33 11.33
N GLU A 112 9.95 23.95 10.57
CA GLU A 112 11.38 24.20 10.94
C GLU A 112 11.66 25.64 11.27
N LYS A 113 11.23 26.51 10.35
CA LYS A 113 11.55 27.93 10.37
C LYS A 113 10.74 28.60 11.46
N GLU A 114 9.46 28.27 11.57
CA GLU A 114 8.59 28.73 12.66
C GLU A 114 9.16 28.34 14.02
N TYR A 115 9.59 27.09 14.20
CA TYR A 115 10.21 26.65 15.44
C TYR A 115 11.54 27.37 15.73
N THR A 116 12.31 27.71 14.70
CA THR A 116 13.52 28.54 14.84
C THR A 116 13.17 29.97 15.30
N VAL A 117 12.12 30.57 14.73
CA VAL A 117 11.62 31.89 15.11
C VAL A 117 11.07 31.87 16.54
N HIS A 118 10.33 30.82 16.93
CA HIS A 118 9.87 30.60 18.30
C HIS A 118 11.06 30.66 19.27
N LYS A 119 12.12 29.88 19.03
CA LYS A 119 13.31 29.88 19.90
C LYS A 119 13.96 31.26 20.00
N LEU A 120 13.99 32.00 18.89
CA LEU A 120 14.54 33.35 18.86
C LEU A 120 13.71 34.31 19.72
N HIS A 121 12.38 34.28 19.57
CA HIS A 121 11.48 35.09 20.39
C HIS A 121 11.56 34.72 21.88
N THR A 122 11.58 33.43 22.24
CA THR A 122 11.78 32.99 23.63
C THR A 122 13.11 33.50 24.21
N ASN A 123 14.18 33.48 23.42
CA ASN A 123 15.47 34.03 23.85
C ASN A 123 15.42 35.55 24.02
N TYR A 124 14.77 36.29 23.11
CA TYR A 124 14.60 37.73 23.26
C TYR A 124 13.72 38.07 24.47
N GLY A 125 12.60 37.37 24.67
CA GLY A 125 11.73 37.52 25.83
C GLY A 125 12.49 37.42 27.15
N ARG A 126 13.34 36.39 27.25
CA ARG A 126 14.26 36.20 28.38
C ARG A 126 15.28 37.34 28.51
N VAL A 127 16.00 37.70 27.45
CA VAL A 127 17.04 38.74 27.50
C VAL A 127 16.46 40.11 27.88
N PHE A 128 15.31 40.49 27.31
CA PHE A 128 14.65 41.75 27.65
C PHE A 128 14.14 41.77 29.09
N SER A 129 13.61 40.65 29.59
CA SER A 129 13.17 40.52 30.99
C SER A 129 14.35 40.52 31.98
N GLU A 130 15.47 39.87 31.65
CA GLU A 130 16.69 39.90 32.46
C GLU A 130 17.30 41.32 32.46
N TRP A 131 17.29 42.02 31.32
CA TRP A 131 17.79 43.39 31.20
C TRP A 131 16.91 44.39 31.98
N SER A 132 15.58 44.23 31.99
CA SER A 132 14.71 45.10 32.78
C SER A 132 14.97 45.08 34.28
N VAL A 133 15.59 44.02 34.81
CA VAL A 133 15.94 43.91 36.25
C VAL A 133 17.13 44.79 36.61
N ILE A 134 18.08 44.97 35.70
CA ILE A 134 19.32 45.71 35.96
C ILE A 134 19.26 47.17 35.49
N GLU A 135 18.39 47.47 34.52
CA GLU A 135 18.26 48.79 33.92
C GLU A 135 17.39 49.72 34.78
N LYS A 136 17.82 50.98 34.95
CA LYS A 136 17.25 51.88 35.96
C LYS A 136 16.17 52.82 35.43
N GLU A 137 16.25 53.20 34.16
CA GLU A 137 15.36 54.24 33.61
C GLU A 137 14.22 53.67 32.76
N MET A 138 14.45 52.54 32.09
CA MET A 138 13.50 51.97 31.11
C MET A 138 13.06 50.53 31.41
N GLY A 139 13.23 50.06 32.65
CA GLY A 139 12.91 48.69 33.08
C GLY A 139 11.50 48.24 32.70
N ASP A 140 10.48 49.06 32.95
CA ASP A 140 9.07 48.74 32.61
C ASP A 140 8.85 48.53 31.10
N ALA A 141 9.50 49.33 30.26
CA ALA A 141 9.39 49.21 28.80
C ALA A 141 10.09 47.95 28.29
N LEU A 142 11.26 47.63 28.86
CA LEU A 142 12.00 46.40 28.56
C LEU A 142 11.20 45.16 28.99
N GLN A 143 10.61 45.16 30.18
CA GLN A 143 9.79 44.03 30.66
C GLN A 143 8.56 43.81 29.78
N LYS A 144 7.88 44.88 29.37
CA LYS A 144 6.76 44.80 28.40
C LYS A 144 7.21 44.24 27.06
N THR A 145 8.39 44.64 26.59
CA THR A 145 8.98 44.11 25.36
C THR A 145 9.31 42.61 25.50
N GLY A 146 9.83 42.19 26.66
CA GLY A 146 10.06 40.79 26.99
C GLY A 146 8.78 39.96 26.89
N HIS A 147 7.72 40.38 27.59
CA HIS A 147 6.41 39.72 27.52
C HIS A 147 5.79 39.71 26.13
N TYR A 148 6.04 40.75 25.33
CA TYR A 148 5.59 40.78 23.94
C TYR A 148 6.26 39.67 23.11
N PHE A 149 7.57 39.47 23.27
CA PHE A 149 8.28 38.36 22.62
C PHE A 149 7.83 36.99 23.13
N ASP A 150 7.58 36.82 24.43
CA ASP A 150 7.03 35.57 24.98
C ASP A 150 5.65 35.25 24.38
N SER A 151 4.82 36.28 24.18
CA SER A 151 3.50 36.15 23.55
C SER A 151 3.61 35.73 22.08
N LEU A 152 4.58 36.29 21.34
CA LEU A 152 4.87 35.87 19.96
C LEU A 152 5.35 34.42 19.90
N ALA A 153 6.24 34.00 20.81
CA ALA A 153 6.70 32.62 20.89
C ALA A 153 5.55 31.64 21.16
N SER A 154 4.67 31.98 22.12
CA SER A 154 3.50 31.17 22.48
C SER A 154 2.49 31.04 21.32
N SER A 155 2.33 32.09 20.51
CA SER A 155 1.45 32.03 19.33
C SER A 155 1.93 31.05 18.26
N ILE A 156 3.25 30.85 18.16
CA ILE A 156 3.85 29.89 17.25
C ILE A 156 3.64 28.46 17.75
N ASP A 157 3.64 28.22 19.07
CA ASP A 157 3.39 26.89 19.63
C ASP A 157 2.01 26.37 19.21
N ALA A 158 0.96 27.17 19.39
CA ALA A 158 -0.39 26.81 18.97
C ALA A 158 -0.48 26.53 17.45
N SER A 159 0.21 27.34 16.63
CA SER A 159 0.27 27.13 15.17
C SER A 159 0.99 25.84 14.80
N LEU A 160 2.06 25.47 15.51
CA LEU A 160 2.80 24.23 15.28
C LEU A 160 1.99 22.99 15.69
N GLU A 161 1.18 23.08 16.74
CA GLU A 161 0.24 22.04 17.15
C GLU A 161 -0.82 21.79 16.08
N ASP A 162 -1.45 22.85 15.55
CA ASP A 162 -2.43 22.75 14.45
C ASP A 162 -1.79 22.16 13.17
N GLU A 163 -0.55 22.56 12.85
CA GLU A 163 0.21 21.95 11.77
C GLU A 163 0.51 20.46 12.03
N GLU A 164 0.62 19.98 13.27
CA GLU A 164 0.76 18.54 13.52
C GLU A 164 -0.50 17.77 13.10
N LEU A 165 -1.67 18.26 13.51
CA LEU A 165 -2.96 17.64 13.20
C LEU A 165 -3.18 17.55 11.69
N LEU A 166 -2.88 18.63 10.96
CA LEU A 166 -2.95 18.66 9.50
C LEU A 166 -1.94 17.69 8.86
N ALA A 167 -0.75 17.52 9.44
CA ALA A 167 0.24 16.58 8.93
C ALA A 167 -0.17 15.13 9.11
N ASP A 168 -0.75 14.79 10.25
CA ASP A 168 -1.20 13.44 10.50
C ASP A 168 -2.39 13.10 9.58
N GLN A 169 -3.33 14.02 9.36
CA GLN A 169 -4.40 13.82 8.37
C GLN A 169 -3.88 13.63 6.93
N LEU A 170 -2.87 14.41 6.51
CA LEU A 170 -2.28 14.27 5.17
C LEU A 170 -1.49 12.97 4.99
N LYS A 171 -0.86 12.44 6.05
CA LYS A 171 -0.21 11.12 6.00
C LYS A 171 -1.22 10.00 5.81
N GLU A 172 -2.44 10.14 6.34
CA GLU A 172 -3.48 9.15 6.09
C GLU A 172 -3.84 9.07 4.60
N TYR A 173 -4.02 10.21 3.93
CA TYR A 173 -4.20 10.23 2.48
C TYR A 173 -2.98 9.70 1.72
N LEU A 174 -1.77 9.88 2.25
CA LEU A 174 -0.57 9.32 1.67
C LEU A 174 -0.58 7.78 1.74
N PHE A 175 -1.01 7.21 2.87
CA PHE A 175 -1.16 5.76 3.04
C PHE A 175 -2.26 5.18 2.15
N PHE A 176 -3.34 5.93 1.94
CA PHE A 176 -4.38 5.56 0.96
C PHE A 176 -3.84 5.56 -0.48
N ALA A 177 -3.06 6.56 -0.86
CA ALA A 177 -2.41 6.59 -2.18
C ALA A 177 -1.48 5.38 -2.40
N ILE A 178 -0.78 4.91 -1.35
CA ILE A 178 0.06 3.71 -1.39
C ILE A 178 -0.81 2.44 -1.49
N SER A 179 -1.89 2.37 -0.72
CA SER A 179 -2.84 1.25 -0.73
C SER A 179 -3.46 1.07 -2.11
N LEU A 180 -3.90 2.16 -2.75
CA LEU A 180 -4.41 2.15 -4.13
C LEU A 180 -3.37 1.62 -5.12
N GLN A 181 -2.11 2.08 -5.02
CA GLN A 181 -1.03 1.58 -5.87
C GLN A 181 -0.80 0.08 -5.68
N ASN A 182 -0.85 -0.42 -4.45
CA ASN A 182 -0.71 -1.85 -4.16
C ASN A 182 -1.87 -2.67 -4.72
N VAL A 183 -3.10 -2.15 -4.66
CA VAL A 183 -4.28 -2.78 -5.25
C VAL A 183 -4.16 -2.82 -6.78
N CYS A 184 -3.74 -1.73 -7.43
CA CYS A 184 -3.45 -1.74 -8.87
C CYS A 184 -2.37 -2.76 -9.23
N ARG A 185 -1.30 -2.84 -8.43
CA ARG A 185 -0.21 -3.80 -8.65
C ARG A 185 -0.68 -5.25 -8.47
N ASN A 186 -1.55 -5.52 -7.51
CA ASN A 186 -2.15 -6.84 -7.32
C ASN A 186 -2.96 -7.26 -8.56
N TYR A 187 -3.76 -6.34 -9.10
CA TYR A 187 -4.47 -6.54 -10.36
C TYR A 187 -3.51 -6.89 -11.50
N GLU A 188 -2.44 -6.11 -11.69
CA GLU A 188 -1.46 -6.37 -12.75
C GLU A 188 -0.83 -7.76 -12.63
N ILE A 189 -0.55 -8.23 -11.41
CA ILE A 189 -0.01 -9.58 -11.20
C ILE A 189 -1.03 -10.67 -11.58
N LEU A 190 -2.29 -10.51 -11.16
CA LEU A 190 -3.35 -11.46 -11.53
C LEU A 190 -3.60 -11.46 -13.05
N GLN A 191 -3.54 -10.29 -13.69
CA GLN A 191 -3.64 -10.15 -15.13
C GLN A 191 -2.49 -10.84 -15.86
N LEU A 192 -1.25 -10.72 -15.35
CA LEU A 192 -0.10 -11.44 -15.90
C LEU A 192 -0.26 -12.95 -15.75
N GLN A 193 -0.67 -13.41 -14.57
CA GLN A 193 -0.94 -14.84 -14.32
C GLN A 193 -2.01 -15.40 -15.25
N LEU A 194 -3.03 -14.60 -15.58
CA LEU A 194 -4.04 -14.99 -16.55
C LEU A 194 -3.44 -15.11 -17.96
N GLU A 195 -2.66 -14.12 -18.39
CA GLU A 195 -2.01 -14.12 -19.70
C GLU A 195 -1.07 -15.32 -19.88
N ASP A 196 -0.26 -15.63 -18.86
CA ASP A 196 0.63 -16.78 -18.85
C ASP A 196 -0.14 -18.11 -18.89
N ALA A 197 -1.25 -18.21 -18.15
CA ALA A 197 -2.10 -19.40 -18.16
C ALA A 197 -2.80 -19.60 -19.53
N GLU A 198 -3.33 -18.53 -20.13
CA GLU A 198 -3.93 -18.56 -21.47
C GLU A 198 -2.90 -18.94 -22.54
N GLU A 199 -1.69 -18.39 -22.48
CA GLU A 199 -0.60 -18.71 -23.40
C GLU A 199 -0.13 -20.16 -23.26
N ASN A 200 -0.03 -20.68 -22.04
CA ASN A 200 0.31 -22.08 -21.80
C ASN A 200 -0.73 -23.03 -22.43
N VAL A 201 -2.02 -22.76 -22.22
CA VAL A 201 -3.11 -23.53 -22.84
C VAL A 201 -3.07 -23.43 -24.36
N ALA A 202 -2.85 -22.23 -24.91
CA ALA A 202 -2.75 -22.02 -26.35
C ALA A 202 -1.56 -22.80 -26.96
N ASN A 203 -0.39 -22.76 -26.32
CA ASN A 203 0.80 -23.48 -26.76
C ASN A 203 0.60 -25.00 -26.76
N LYS A 204 -0.01 -25.54 -25.70
CA LYS A 204 -0.35 -26.98 -25.62
C LYS A 204 -1.37 -27.39 -26.67
N ASN A 205 -2.36 -26.56 -26.98
CA ASN A 205 -3.31 -26.82 -28.07
C ASN A 205 -2.62 -26.89 -29.44
N VAL A 206 -1.66 -25.98 -29.69
CA VAL A 206 -0.85 -26.01 -30.91
C VAL A 206 0.03 -27.26 -30.96
N GLU A 207 0.67 -27.64 -29.85
CA GLU A 207 1.47 -28.86 -29.76
C GLU A 207 0.62 -30.12 -30.01
N ARG A 208 -0.54 -30.23 -29.36
CA ARG A 208 -1.49 -31.32 -29.57
C ARG A 208 -1.86 -31.46 -31.05
N SER A 209 -2.17 -30.34 -31.71
CA SER A 209 -2.50 -30.31 -33.13
C SER A 209 -1.33 -30.78 -34.01
N ARG A 210 -0.08 -30.43 -33.67
CA ARG A 210 1.11 -30.92 -34.39
C ARG A 210 1.31 -32.42 -34.20
N VAL A 211 1.15 -32.93 -32.98
CA VAL A 211 1.28 -34.35 -32.67
C VAL A 211 0.23 -35.15 -33.44
N GLN A 212 -1.04 -34.70 -33.46
CA GLN A 212 -2.11 -35.33 -34.26
C GLN A 212 -1.80 -35.35 -35.76
N GLN A 213 -1.20 -34.29 -36.31
CA GLN A 213 -0.79 -34.21 -37.72
C GLN A 213 0.48 -35.03 -38.03
N GLY A 214 1.01 -35.80 -37.07
CA GLY A 214 2.25 -36.56 -37.23
C GLY A 214 3.52 -35.69 -37.36
N ARG A 215 3.43 -34.39 -37.08
CA ARG A 215 4.57 -33.47 -37.08
C ARG A 215 5.31 -33.62 -35.75
N THR A 216 6.16 -34.63 -35.66
CA THR A 216 6.99 -34.87 -34.47
C THR A 216 8.06 -33.78 -34.28
N GLY A 217 8.51 -33.64 -33.03
CA GLY A 217 9.49 -32.65 -32.59
C GLY A 217 10.84 -32.76 -33.30
N LEU A 218 11.70 -31.75 -33.12
CA LEU A 218 13.00 -31.64 -33.80
C LEU A 218 13.86 -32.90 -33.68
N ILE A 219 13.80 -33.59 -32.53
CA ILE A 219 14.58 -34.81 -32.24
C ILE A 219 14.08 -36.00 -33.10
N SER A 220 12.77 -36.24 -33.20
CA SER A 220 12.25 -37.33 -34.06
C SER A 220 12.58 -37.14 -35.54
N ARG A 221 12.62 -35.88 -36.02
CA ARG A 221 13.05 -35.59 -37.40
C ARG A 221 14.55 -35.82 -37.62
N LEU A 222 15.37 -35.60 -36.59
CA LEU A 222 16.82 -35.78 -36.67
C LEU A 222 17.23 -37.26 -36.64
N PHE A 223 16.49 -38.10 -35.91
CA PHE A 223 16.82 -39.51 -35.71
C PHE A 223 15.97 -40.48 -36.55
N GLY A 224 15.08 -39.97 -37.41
CA GLY A 224 14.25 -40.82 -38.29
C GLY A 224 13.24 -41.70 -37.56
N ALA A 225 13.02 -41.48 -36.26
CA ALA A 225 12.06 -42.21 -35.45
C ALA A 225 10.65 -41.64 -35.70
N VAL A 226 9.84 -42.38 -36.46
CA VAL A 226 8.40 -42.13 -36.58
C VAL A 226 7.75 -42.70 -35.32
N ASP A 227 7.11 -41.84 -34.52
CA ASP A 227 6.31 -42.30 -33.38
C ASP A 227 5.22 -43.26 -33.88
N THR A 228 5.08 -44.41 -33.22
CA THR A 228 3.96 -45.33 -33.48
C THR A 228 2.63 -44.65 -33.19
N GLU A 229 1.55 -45.14 -33.78
CA GLU A 229 0.21 -44.56 -33.57
C GLU A 229 -0.19 -44.57 -32.09
N GLU A 230 0.14 -45.65 -31.37
CA GLU A 230 -0.09 -45.80 -29.93
C GLU A 230 0.66 -44.75 -29.10
N VAL A 231 1.93 -44.46 -29.45
CA VAL A 231 2.73 -43.42 -28.76
C VAL A 231 2.18 -42.03 -29.05
N ARG A 232 1.69 -41.79 -30.27
CA ARG A 232 1.06 -40.52 -30.65
C ARG A 232 -0.25 -40.32 -29.88
N GLU A 233 -1.09 -41.34 -29.81
CA GLU A 233 -2.35 -41.31 -29.07
C GLU A 233 -2.12 -41.07 -27.57
N PHE A 234 -1.12 -41.74 -26.97
CA PHE A 234 -0.73 -41.50 -25.59
C PHE A 234 -0.28 -40.05 -25.34
N LYS A 235 0.56 -39.48 -26.21
CA LYS A 235 1.00 -38.07 -26.12
C LYS A 235 -0.18 -37.10 -26.28
N VAL A 236 -1.11 -37.38 -27.18
CA VAL A 236 -2.33 -36.57 -27.35
C VAL A 236 -3.18 -36.60 -26.09
N ASN A 237 -3.41 -37.78 -25.50
CA ASN A 237 -4.18 -37.92 -24.26
C ASN A 237 -3.52 -37.17 -23.08
N GLN A 238 -2.19 -37.24 -22.98
CA GLN A 238 -1.46 -36.47 -21.96
C GLN A 238 -1.59 -34.96 -22.17
N LEU A 239 -1.47 -34.49 -23.41
CA LEU A 239 -1.66 -33.07 -23.74
C LEU A 239 -3.10 -32.62 -23.48
N ASP A 240 -4.09 -33.45 -23.78
CA ASP A 240 -5.51 -33.18 -23.48
C ASP A 240 -5.75 -33.00 -21.98
N GLN A 241 -5.18 -33.87 -21.14
CA GLN A 241 -5.25 -33.72 -19.69
C GLN A 241 -4.60 -32.40 -19.24
N GLN A 242 -3.40 -32.09 -19.73
CA GLN A 242 -2.70 -30.86 -19.38
C GLN A 242 -3.38 -29.58 -19.88
N ILE A 243 -4.14 -29.66 -20.98
CA ILE A 243 -4.98 -28.57 -21.51
C ILE A 243 -6.19 -28.39 -20.59
N GLN A 244 -6.83 -29.47 -20.17
CA GLN A 244 -7.97 -29.42 -19.25
C GLN A 244 -7.57 -28.84 -17.89
N GLU A 245 -6.47 -29.30 -17.31
CA GLU A 245 -5.91 -28.74 -16.07
C GLU A 245 -5.54 -27.25 -16.23
N GLY A 246 -4.91 -26.89 -17.36
CA GLY A 246 -4.60 -25.49 -17.67
C GLY A 246 -5.84 -24.61 -17.82
N ALA A 247 -6.92 -25.13 -18.43
CA ALA A 247 -8.18 -24.40 -18.59
C ALA A 247 -8.86 -24.13 -17.24
N ILE A 248 -8.75 -25.05 -16.28
CA ILE A 248 -9.22 -24.83 -14.90
C ILE A 248 -8.45 -23.66 -14.27
N VAL A 249 -7.12 -23.63 -14.41
CA VAL A 249 -6.29 -22.51 -13.92
C VAL A 249 -6.71 -21.18 -14.55
N VAL A 250 -6.91 -21.14 -15.88
CA VAL A 250 -7.41 -19.95 -16.58
C VAL A 250 -8.75 -19.48 -16.00
N ASN A 251 -9.68 -20.40 -15.76
CA ASN A 251 -11.00 -20.05 -15.23
C ASN A 251 -10.91 -19.51 -13.80
N ASN A 252 -10.11 -20.14 -12.93
CA ASN A 252 -9.91 -19.71 -11.55
C ASN A 252 -9.27 -18.31 -11.47
N THR A 253 -8.28 -18.02 -12.33
CA THR A 253 -7.66 -16.69 -12.39
C THR A 253 -8.62 -15.64 -12.95
N LYS A 254 -9.46 -15.99 -13.93
CA LYS A 254 -10.53 -15.10 -14.43
C LYS A 254 -11.55 -14.75 -13.35
N GLU A 255 -11.97 -15.72 -12.54
CA GLU A 255 -12.85 -15.44 -11.40
C GLU A 255 -12.17 -14.54 -10.37
N SER A 256 -10.90 -14.80 -10.05
CA SER A 256 -10.12 -13.96 -9.13
C SER A 256 -10.02 -12.51 -9.59
N LEU A 257 -9.82 -12.27 -10.89
CA LEU A 257 -9.85 -10.92 -11.49
C LEU A 257 -11.25 -10.31 -11.44
N ARG A 258 -12.30 -11.08 -11.74
CA ARG A 258 -13.69 -10.60 -11.74
C ARG A 258 -14.12 -10.05 -10.38
N TYR A 259 -13.69 -10.69 -9.29
CA TYR A 259 -13.96 -10.25 -7.92
C TYR A 259 -12.89 -9.31 -7.36
N HIS A 260 -11.91 -8.90 -8.15
CA HIS A 260 -10.89 -7.96 -7.70
C HIS A 260 -11.54 -6.59 -7.37
N PRO A 261 -11.15 -5.90 -6.28
CA PRO A 261 -11.78 -4.65 -5.85
C PRO A 261 -11.87 -3.58 -6.94
N LEU A 262 -10.82 -3.42 -7.75
CA LEU A 262 -10.86 -2.50 -8.89
C LEU A 262 -11.89 -2.91 -9.95
N GLN A 263 -11.99 -4.20 -10.26
CA GLN A 263 -12.94 -4.67 -11.25
C GLN A 263 -14.39 -4.50 -10.77
N LEU A 264 -14.65 -4.75 -9.48
CA LEU A 264 -15.93 -4.46 -8.84
C LEU A 264 -16.26 -2.96 -8.85
N SER A 265 -15.29 -2.10 -8.56
CA SER A 265 -15.47 -0.64 -8.60
C SER A 265 -15.71 -0.09 -10.02
N ILE A 266 -15.27 -0.82 -11.04
CA ILE A 266 -15.53 -0.48 -12.44
C ILE A 266 -16.95 -0.87 -12.86
N LEU A 267 -17.48 -1.95 -12.29
CA LEU A 267 -18.75 -2.58 -12.67
C LEU A 267 -19.94 -2.12 -11.81
N ASP A 268 -19.70 -1.61 -10.60
CA ASP A 268 -20.74 -1.19 -9.65
C ASP A 268 -20.41 0.18 -9.02
N PRO A 269 -21.26 1.21 -9.22
CA PRO A 269 -21.12 2.52 -8.58
C PRO A 269 -21.15 2.47 -7.04
N HIS A 270 -21.82 1.48 -6.42
CA HIS A 270 -21.78 1.31 -4.97
C HIS A 270 -20.38 0.94 -4.46
N TYR A 271 -19.54 0.34 -5.31
CA TYR A 271 -18.12 0.07 -5.02
C TYR A 271 -17.20 1.27 -5.28
N GLN A 272 -17.65 2.35 -5.92
CA GLN A 272 -16.86 3.60 -5.98
C GLN A 272 -16.72 4.26 -4.60
N LEU A 273 -17.72 4.12 -3.73
CA LEU A 273 -17.65 4.54 -2.33
C LEU A 273 -16.54 3.80 -1.57
N ILE A 274 -16.26 2.55 -1.94
CA ILE A 274 -15.23 1.73 -1.30
C ILE A 274 -13.83 2.22 -1.64
N LEU A 275 -13.58 2.66 -2.88
CA LEU A 275 -12.33 3.34 -3.24
C LEU A 275 -12.21 4.72 -2.60
N ASN A 276 -13.32 5.41 -2.30
CA ASN A 276 -13.31 6.67 -1.58
C ASN A 276 -13.04 6.51 -0.08
N HIS A 277 -13.11 5.28 0.44
CA HIS A 277 -12.82 4.90 1.83
C HIS A 277 -11.59 3.99 1.98
N MET A 278 -10.91 3.66 0.87
CA MET A 278 -9.58 3.01 0.80
C MET A 278 -8.46 4.02 0.71
#